data_AF-A0A4Y5RDE2-F1
#
_entry.id   AF-A0A4Y5RDE2-F1
#
_cell.length_a   1.000
_cell.length_b   1.000
_cell.length_c   1.000
_cell.angle_alpha   90.00
_cell.angle_beta   90.00
_cell.angle_gamma   90.00
#
_symmetry.space_group_name_H-M   'P 1'
#
loop_
_entity.id
_entity.type
_entity.pdbx_description
1 polymer ?
#
loop_
_entity_poly.entity_id
_entity_poly.type
_entity_poly.pdbx_seq_one_letter_code
_entity_poly.pdbx_strand_id
1 'polypeptide(L)'
;MWKNSAISLLVLLSATPLVLSLSEEMQELANQLHSACVEETGAQESDIPKARDGVFSEDENFKCYIKCLLEQMAVIDDDGMIDVEAMISVLPEELEEIAAPVMRKCGTVKGANACENAWLTHKCYYKENPEAYFLI
;
A
#
# COMPACT_ATOMS: atom_id res chain seq x y z
N MET A 1 36.46 51.93 12.16
CA MET A 1 36.46 50.76 13.07
C MET A 1 35.31 49.86 12.65
N TRP A 2 35.67 48.72 12.05
CA TRP A 2 34.75 47.70 11.54
C TRP A 2 33.77 47.18 12.60
N LYS A 3 32.55 46.84 12.16
CA LYS A 3 31.97 45.51 12.38
C LYS A 3 30.84 45.24 11.39
N ASN A 4 31.13 44.36 10.42
CA ASN A 4 30.13 43.61 9.67
C ASN A 4 29.23 42.83 10.66
N SER A 5 27.93 42.75 10.39
CA SER A 5 27.15 41.60 10.83
C SER A 5 26.17 41.22 9.73
N ALA A 6 26.35 39.98 9.30
CA ALA A 6 25.73 39.30 8.19
C ALA A 6 24.22 39.54 8.07
N ILE A 7 23.80 39.93 6.87
CA ILE A 7 22.43 39.71 6.40
C ILE A 7 22.27 38.18 6.37
N SER A 8 21.48 37.66 7.31
CA SER A 8 21.14 36.24 7.36
C SER A 8 20.43 35.87 6.07
N LEU A 9 21.08 35.08 5.21
CA LEU A 9 20.38 34.24 4.25
C LEU A 9 19.54 33.26 5.08
N LEU A 10 18.28 33.59 5.29
CA LEU A 10 17.25 32.59 5.50
C LEU A 10 17.15 31.82 4.19
N VAL A 11 18.01 30.81 4.06
CA VAL A 11 17.72 29.68 3.18
C VAL A 11 16.45 29.09 3.78
N LEU A 12 15.31 29.46 3.18
CA LEU A 12 14.10 28.67 3.28
C LEU A 12 14.47 27.31 2.72
N LEU A 13 15.01 26.46 3.59
CA LEU A 13 15.04 25.04 3.40
C LEU A 13 13.57 24.68 3.36
N SER A 14 12.97 24.75 2.18
CA SER A 14 11.72 24.10 1.91
C SER A 14 12.01 22.66 2.29
N ALA A 15 11.53 22.26 3.47
CA ALA A 15 11.20 20.88 3.73
C ALA A 15 10.14 20.59 2.67
N THR A 16 10.59 20.27 1.46
CA THR A 16 9.79 19.46 0.57
C THR A 16 9.48 18.25 1.43
N PRO A 17 8.21 18.02 1.82
CA PRO A 17 7.88 16.72 2.36
C PRO A 17 8.46 15.71 1.38
N LEU A 18 9.00 14.61 1.91
CA LEU A 18 9.39 13.46 1.12
C LEU A 18 8.11 12.98 0.41
N VAL A 19 7.74 13.65 -0.68
CA VAL A 19 6.70 13.21 -1.58
C VAL A 19 7.38 12.02 -2.22
N LEU A 20 7.02 10.84 -1.76
CA LEU A 20 7.15 9.60 -2.51
C LEU A 20 6.44 9.86 -3.83
N SER A 21 7.12 10.50 -4.78
CA SER A 21 6.60 10.68 -6.12
C SER A 21 6.71 9.30 -6.75
N LEU A 22 5.63 8.53 -6.63
CA LEU A 22 5.40 7.40 -7.52
C LEU A 22 5.69 7.91 -8.94
N SER A 23 6.53 7.20 -9.68
CA SER A 23 6.77 7.56 -11.07
C SER A 23 5.43 7.57 -11.81
N GLU A 24 5.32 8.39 -12.87
CA GLU A 24 4.10 8.43 -13.69
C GLU A 24 3.70 7.02 -14.15
N GLU A 25 4.69 6.18 -14.48
CA GLU A 25 4.51 4.77 -14.83
C GLU A 25 3.90 3.92 -13.70
N MET A 26 4.38 4.07 -12.45
CA MET A 26 3.80 3.38 -11.29
C MET A 26 2.36 3.83 -11.03
N GLN A 27 2.07 5.12 -11.22
CA GLN A 27 0.72 5.64 -11.05
C GLN A 27 -0.23 5.12 -12.13
N GLU A 28 0.21 5.04 -13.39
CA GLU A 28 -0.57 4.45 -14.47
C GLU A 28 -0.87 2.97 -14.22
N LEU A 29 0.13 2.19 -13.78
CA LEU A 29 -0.06 0.79 -13.42
C LEU A 29 -1.03 0.63 -12.26
N ALA A 30 -0.89 1.44 -11.20
CA ALA A 30 -1.81 1.43 -10.07
C ALA A 30 -3.25 1.71 -10.50
N ASN A 31 -3.47 2.70 -11.37
CA ASN A 31 -4.80 3.02 -11.89
C ASN A 31 -5.38 1.88 -12.74
N GLN A 32 -4.56 1.20 -13.54
CA GLN A 32 -5.00 0.06 -14.35
C GLN A 32 -5.42 -1.12 -13.48
N LEU A 33 -4.59 -1.49 -12.50
CA LEU A 33 -4.89 -2.55 -11.54
C LEU A 33 -6.15 -2.23 -10.74
N HIS A 34 -6.27 -1.00 -10.25
CA HIS A 34 -7.44 -0.55 -9.51
C HIS A 34 -8.71 -0.68 -10.37
N SER A 35 -8.69 -0.13 -11.59
CA SER A 35 -9.85 -0.15 -12.49
C SER A 35 -10.29 -1.57 -12.84
N ALA A 36 -9.33 -2.46 -13.16
CA ALA A 36 -9.61 -3.85 -13.48
C ALA A 36 -10.25 -4.59 -12.29
N CYS A 37 -9.71 -4.42 -11.09
CA CYS A 37 -10.23 -5.11 -9.91
C CYS A 37 -11.56 -4.53 -9.41
N VAL A 38 -11.84 -3.24 -9.61
CA VAL A 38 -13.19 -2.68 -9.37
C VAL A 38 -14.19 -3.28 -10.36
N GLU A 39 -13.84 -3.36 -11.66
CA GLU A 39 -14.70 -3.96 -12.68
C GLU A 39 -14.99 -5.44 -12.40
N GLU A 40 -13.96 -6.21 -12.03
CA GLU A 40 -14.09 -7.64 -11.77
C GLU A 40 -14.93 -7.95 -10.53
N THR A 41 -14.71 -7.21 -9.44
CA THR A 41 -15.29 -7.53 -8.14
C THR A 41 -16.58 -6.77 -7.84
N GLY A 42 -16.81 -5.63 -8.49
CA GLY A 42 -17.89 -4.73 -8.14
C GLY A 42 -17.74 -4.09 -6.75
N ALA A 43 -16.49 -3.95 -6.26
CA ALA A 43 -16.21 -3.25 -5.02
C ALA A 43 -16.68 -1.79 -5.08
N GLN A 44 -17.21 -1.29 -3.97
CA GLN A 44 -17.64 0.10 -3.91
C GLN A 44 -16.42 1.02 -3.82
N GLU A 45 -16.28 1.90 -4.81
CA GLU A 45 -15.25 2.95 -4.87
C GLU A 45 -15.11 3.74 -3.55
N SER A 46 -16.22 3.98 -2.86
CA SER A 46 -16.21 4.71 -1.59
C SER A 46 -15.54 3.98 -0.43
N ASP A 47 -15.34 2.67 -0.52
CA ASP A 47 -14.78 1.84 0.56
C ASP A 47 -13.26 1.68 0.43
N ILE A 48 -12.73 1.70 -0.78
CA ILE A 48 -11.30 1.47 -1.06
C ILE A 48 -10.39 2.48 -0.35
N PRO A 49 -10.57 3.82 -0.50
CA PRO A 49 -9.66 4.78 0.13
C PRO A 49 -9.74 4.75 1.66
N LYS A 50 -10.86 4.34 2.26
CA LYS A 50 -11.03 4.27 3.71
C LYS A 50 -10.10 3.24 4.37
N ALA A 51 -9.67 2.22 3.63
CA ALA A 51 -8.73 1.23 4.13
C ALA A 51 -7.36 1.83 4.48
N ARG A 52 -6.95 2.91 3.77
CA ARG A 52 -5.72 3.66 4.08
C ARG A 52 -5.79 4.34 5.45
N ASP A 53 -6.99 4.62 5.93
CA ASP A 53 -7.27 5.18 7.26
C ASP A 53 -7.61 4.10 8.30
N GLY A 54 -7.41 2.82 7.99
CA GLY A 54 -7.69 1.71 8.89
C GLY A 54 -9.15 1.27 8.94
N VAL A 55 -10.01 1.85 8.10
CA VAL A 55 -11.43 1.50 8.01
C VAL A 55 -11.64 0.54 6.85
N PHE A 56 -11.51 -0.74 7.14
CA PHE A 56 -11.69 -1.84 6.17
C PHE A 56 -13.15 -2.27 6.10
N SER A 57 -13.77 -2.17 4.92
CA SER A 57 -15.13 -2.66 4.69
C SER A 57 -15.21 -4.18 4.93
N GLU A 58 -16.32 -4.66 5.47
CA GLU A 58 -16.59 -6.10 5.63
C GLU A 58 -17.33 -6.69 4.41
N ASP A 59 -17.67 -5.85 3.43
CA ASP A 59 -18.29 -6.27 2.17
C ASP A 59 -17.37 -7.25 1.41
N GLU A 60 -17.97 -8.34 0.92
CA GLU A 60 -17.20 -9.41 0.27
C GLU A 60 -16.52 -8.94 -1.02
N ASN A 61 -17.15 -8.02 -1.78
CA ASN A 61 -16.55 -7.48 -3.00
C ASN A 61 -15.29 -6.67 -2.66
N PHE A 62 -15.29 -5.92 -1.55
CA PHE A 62 -14.08 -5.22 -1.10
C PHE A 62 -12.98 -6.19 -0.64
N LYS A 63 -13.32 -7.29 0.05
CA LYS A 63 -12.32 -8.31 0.39
C LYS A 63 -11.71 -8.93 -0.86
N CYS A 64 -12.55 -9.27 -1.83
CA CYS A 64 -12.09 -9.84 -3.10
C CYS A 64 -11.35 -8.83 -3.96
N TYR A 65 -11.62 -7.53 -3.85
CA TYR A 65 -10.82 -6.49 -4.50
C TYR A 65 -9.35 -6.55 -4.08
N ILE A 66 -9.08 -6.70 -2.78
CA ILE A 66 -7.70 -6.86 -2.27
C ILE A 66 -7.07 -8.15 -2.83
N LYS A 67 -7.81 -9.26 -2.85
CA LYS A 67 -7.32 -10.52 -3.46
C LYS A 67 -6.99 -10.34 -4.94
N CYS A 68 -7.88 -9.73 -5.72
CA CYS A 68 -7.68 -9.45 -7.13
C CYS A 68 -6.39 -8.65 -7.37
N LEU A 69 -6.13 -7.59 -6.58
CA LEU A 69 -4.89 -6.82 -6.72
C LEU A 69 -3.64 -7.72 -6.55
N LEU A 70 -3.65 -8.59 -5.55
CA LEU A 70 -2.55 -9.52 -5.27
C LEU A 70 -2.41 -10.58 -6.37
N GLU A 71 -3.51 -11.02 -6.98
CA GLU A 71 -3.47 -11.94 -8.13
C GLU A 71 -2.91 -11.30 -9.39
N GLN A 72 -3.34 -10.08 -9.70
CA GLN A 72 -2.85 -9.34 -10.86
C GLN A 72 -1.34 -9.08 -10.76
N MET A 73 -0.82 -8.97 -9.54
CA MET A 73 0.63 -8.90 -9.27
C MET A 73 1.31 -10.27 -9.19
N ALA A 74 0.57 -11.38 -9.28
CA ALA A 74 1.03 -12.75 -9.16
C ALA A 74 1.75 -13.06 -7.83
N VAL A 75 1.25 -12.49 -6.73
CA VAL A 75 1.83 -12.65 -5.37
C VAL A 75 0.92 -13.40 -4.40
N ILE A 76 -0.19 -13.97 -4.89
CA ILE A 76 -1.12 -14.80 -4.13
C ILE A 76 -1.55 -16.00 -4.98
N ASP A 77 -1.80 -17.14 -4.35
CA ASP A 77 -2.38 -18.32 -5.00
C ASP A 77 -3.92 -18.39 -4.88
N ASP A 78 -4.52 -19.38 -5.54
CA ASP A 78 -5.96 -19.61 -5.56
C ASP A 78 -6.55 -19.92 -4.17
N ASP A 79 -5.74 -20.47 -3.26
CA ASP A 79 -6.12 -20.76 -1.87
C ASP A 79 -6.03 -19.49 -0.98
N GLY A 80 -5.60 -18.37 -1.54
CA GLY A 80 -5.41 -17.11 -0.85
C GLY A 80 -4.17 -17.09 0.04
N MET A 81 -3.13 -17.85 -0.31
CA MET A 81 -1.83 -17.82 0.34
C MET A 81 -0.93 -16.82 -0.38
N ILE A 82 -0.50 -15.79 0.34
CA ILE A 82 0.37 -14.73 -0.18
C ILE A 82 1.81 -15.22 -0.14
N ASP A 83 2.48 -15.16 -1.29
CA ASP A 83 3.93 -15.30 -1.37
C ASP A 83 4.55 -13.99 -0.88
N VAL A 84 4.97 -14.00 0.38
CA VAL A 84 5.53 -12.84 1.07
C VAL A 84 6.75 -12.29 0.36
N GLU A 85 7.65 -13.15 -0.14
CA GLU A 85 8.89 -12.67 -0.76
C GLU A 85 8.63 -12.16 -2.18
N ALA A 86 7.66 -12.75 -2.90
CA ALA A 86 7.18 -12.18 -4.16
C ALA A 86 6.50 -10.81 -3.93
N MET A 87 5.66 -10.68 -2.90
CA MET A 87 5.03 -9.40 -2.52
C MET A 87 6.06 -8.32 -2.18
N ILE A 88 7.14 -8.67 -1.50
CA ILE A 88 8.23 -7.72 -1.21
C ILE A 88 8.93 -7.30 -2.52
N SER A 89 9.16 -8.25 -3.42
CA SER A 89 9.88 -8.02 -4.69
C SER A 89 9.12 -7.16 -5.69
N VAL A 90 7.80 -6.98 -5.54
CA VAL A 90 7.01 -6.07 -6.40
C VAL A 90 6.96 -4.63 -5.87
N LEU A 91 7.47 -4.39 -4.65
CA LEU A 91 7.52 -3.05 -4.09
C LEU A 91 8.62 -2.21 -4.77
N PRO A 92 8.44 -0.88 -4.84
CA PRO A 92 9.55 0.04 -5.05
C PRO A 92 10.64 -0.17 -3.99
N GLU A 93 11.91 -0.09 -4.39
CA GLU A 93 13.08 -0.31 -3.53
C GLU A 93 13.05 0.58 -2.28
N GLU A 94 12.52 1.81 -2.42
CA GLU A 94 12.41 2.78 -1.34
C GLU A 94 11.41 2.38 -0.25
N LEU A 95 10.48 1.46 -0.55
CA LEU A 95 9.46 0.98 0.38
C LEU A 95 9.82 -0.37 1.01
N GLU A 96 10.74 -1.13 0.41
CA GLU A 96 11.10 -2.47 0.88
C GLU A 96 11.58 -2.47 2.34
N GLU A 97 12.46 -1.52 2.73
CA GLU A 97 13.02 -1.46 4.09
C GLU A 97 11.92 -1.34 5.16
N ILE A 98 10.85 -0.61 4.84
CA ILE A 98 9.74 -0.33 5.76
C ILE A 98 8.69 -1.44 5.70
N ALA A 99 8.36 -1.94 4.51
CA ALA A 99 7.27 -2.88 4.30
C ALA A 99 7.67 -4.34 4.52
N ALA A 100 8.89 -4.75 4.14
CA ALA A 100 9.34 -6.15 4.25
C ALA A 100 9.26 -6.73 5.68
N PRO A 101 9.72 -6.05 6.74
CA PRO A 101 9.58 -6.57 8.11
C PRO A 101 8.11 -6.73 8.53
N VAL A 102 7.22 -5.84 8.07
CA VAL A 102 5.77 -5.94 8.32
C VAL A 102 5.18 -7.14 7.60
N MET A 103 5.47 -7.30 6.31
CA MET A 103 4.95 -8.39 5.48
C MET A 103 5.42 -9.76 6.00
N ARG A 104 6.70 -9.90 6.34
CA ARG A 104 7.24 -11.13 6.95
C ARG A 104 6.63 -11.43 8.30
N LYS A 105 6.35 -10.41 9.10
CA LYS A 105 5.71 -10.58 10.42
C LYS A 105 4.27 -11.06 10.29
N CYS A 106 3.52 -10.52 9.34
CA CYS A 106 2.13 -10.89 9.13
C CYS A 106 1.97 -12.24 8.44
N GLY A 107 2.83 -12.55 7.46
CA GLY A 107 2.64 -13.70 6.58
C GLY A 107 1.26 -13.65 5.90
N THR A 108 0.67 -14.82 5.67
CA THR A 108 -0.77 -14.92 5.35
C THR A 108 -1.58 -15.10 6.62
N VAL A 109 -2.55 -14.22 6.86
CA VAL A 109 -3.54 -14.39 7.93
C VAL A 109 -4.75 -15.13 7.36
N LYS A 110 -5.02 -16.34 7.86
CA LYS A 110 -6.11 -17.19 7.35
C LYS A 110 -7.49 -16.80 7.90
N GLY A 111 -8.44 -16.63 7.00
CA GLY A 111 -9.87 -16.45 7.24
C GLY A 111 -10.71 -17.60 6.68
N ALA A 112 -11.97 -17.32 6.35
CA ALA A 112 -12.91 -18.32 5.86
C ALA A 112 -12.72 -18.68 4.38
N ASN A 113 -12.13 -17.79 3.57
CA ASN A 113 -11.89 -17.99 2.14
C ASN A 113 -10.69 -17.14 1.66
N ALA A 114 -10.32 -17.27 0.37
CA ALA A 114 -9.16 -16.57 -0.20
C ALA A 114 -9.29 -15.03 -0.14
N CYS A 115 -10.48 -14.48 -0.38
CA CYS A 115 -10.73 -13.04 -0.27
C CYS A 115 -10.54 -12.55 1.17
N GLU A 116 -11.02 -13.32 2.14
CA GLU A 116 -10.85 -13.00 3.55
C GLU A 116 -9.40 -13.16 4.02
N ASN A 117 -8.62 -14.09 3.45
CA ASN A 117 -7.18 -14.18 3.71
C ASN A 117 -6.47 -12.89 3.30
N ALA A 118 -6.72 -12.41 2.08
CA ALA A 118 -6.13 -11.17 1.56
C ALA A 118 -6.52 -9.97 2.44
N TRP A 119 -7.79 -9.86 2.79
CA TRP A 119 -8.32 -8.80 3.65
C TRP A 119 -7.73 -8.82 5.06
N LEU A 120 -7.71 -9.97 5.74
CA LEU A 120 -7.11 -10.10 7.08
C LEU A 120 -5.61 -9.81 7.07
N THR A 121 -4.92 -10.20 6.00
CA THR A 121 -3.49 -9.94 5.85
C THR A 121 -3.23 -8.45 5.68
N HIS A 122 -3.98 -7.74 4.84
CA HIS A 122 -3.87 -6.28 4.72
C HIS A 122 -4.24 -5.54 6.02
N LYS A 123 -5.23 -6.03 6.78
CA LYS A 123 -5.50 -5.50 8.13
C LYS A 123 -4.32 -5.69 9.09
N CYS A 124 -3.59 -6.81 8.96
CA CYS A 124 -2.36 -7.00 9.71
C CYS A 124 -1.29 -5.98 9.29
N TYR A 125 -1.09 -5.76 7.98
CA TYR A 125 -0.13 -4.75 7.50
C TYR A 125 -0.43 -3.37 8.06
N TYR A 126 -1.69 -2.93 7.98
CA TYR A 126 -2.11 -1.66 8.57
C TYR A 126 -1.85 -1.60 10.08
N LYS A 127 -2.21 -2.65 10.83
CA LYS A 127 -2.01 -2.69 12.28
C LYS A 127 -0.54 -2.58 12.68
N GLU A 128 0.34 -3.18 11.90
CA GLU A 128 1.78 -3.21 12.17
C GLU A 128 2.48 -1.89 11.82
N ASN A 129 2.06 -1.23 10.73
CA ASN A 129 2.57 0.09 10.37
C ASN A 129 1.51 0.94 9.64
N PRO A 130 0.64 1.67 10.37
CA PRO A 130 -0.40 2.49 9.76
C PRO A 130 0.13 3.61 8.87
N GLU A 131 1.29 4.20 9.23
CA GLU A 131 1.87 5.34 8.51
C GLU A 131 2.44 4.96 7.15
N ALA A 132 2.87 3.70 6.98
CA ALA A 132 3.40 3.17 5.74
C ALA A 132 2.39 2.30 4.95
N TYR A 133 1.18 2.11 5.49
CA TYR A 133 0.18 1.27 4.81
C TYR A 133 -0.37 1.97 3.58
N PHE A 134 -0.48 1.21 2.49
CA PHE A 134 -1.00 1.68 1.22
C PHE A 134 -1.86 0.60 0.56
N LEU A 135 -2.83 1.06 -0.23
CA LEU A 135 -3.70 0.27 -1.09
C LEU A 135 -4.05 1.17 -2.28
N ILE A 136 -4.01 0.68 -3.52
CA ILE A 136 -4.23 1.50 -4.73
C ILE A 136 -5.70 1.87 -4.94
#